data_AF-A0A4U6PAB6-F1
#
_entry.id   AF-A0A4U6PAB6-F1
#
_cell.length_a   1.000
_cell.length_b   1.000
_cell.length_c   1.000
_cell.angle_alpha   90.00
_cell.angle_beta   90.00
_cell.angle_gamma   90.00
#
_symmetry.space_group_name_H-M   'P 1'
#
loop_
_entity.id
_entity.type
_entity.pdbx_description
1 polymer ?
#
loop_
_entity_poly.entity_id
_entity_poly.type
_entity_poly.pdbx_seq_one_letter_code
_entity_poly.pdbx_strand_id
1 'polypeptide(L)'
;MLIGKMDVPKQRLTEEAAKPSPGYLDIPIKVESVVKGEDMSSATVRFYPQDATYKLSNAAMLGLAGEPAILFLNRGDDGPVSLYFAGYTPDALKRATDLTVAATRAEASRQAKIVASWRANTTLPHFAKVRALIANLGQSMAISSSMYSTSLKRWVT
;
A
#
# COMPACT_ATOMS: atom_id res chain seq x y z
N MET A 1 -5.93 -2.55 2.70
CA MET A 1 -5.92 -2.56 4.18
C MET A 1 -6.29 -3.94 4.65
N LEU A 2 -5.41 -4.53 5.46
CA LEU A 2 -5.54 -5.91 5.92
C LEU A 2 -5.18 -6.01 7.40
N ILE A 3 -5.60 -7.11 8.02
CA ILE A 3 -5.23 -7.52 9.37
C ILE A 3 -4.41 -8.79 9.21
N GLY A 4 -3.25 -8.84 9.85
CA GLY A 4 -2.37 -10.00 9.76
C GLY A 4 -1.13 -9.86 10.62
N LYS A 5 -0.21 -10.81 10.45
CA LYS A 5 1.05 -10.91 11.18
C LYS A 5 2.21 -10.78 10.21
N MET A 6 3.15 -9.89 10.51
CA MET A 6 4.36 -9.71 9.73
C MET A 6 5.45 -10.65 10.23
N ASP A 7 6.09 -11.38 9.31
CA ASP A 7 7.31 -12.11 9.59
C ASP A 7 8.52 -11.20 9.32
N VAL A 8 8.86 -10.36 10.30
CA VAL A 8 9.96 -9.40 10.16
C VAL A 8 11.29 -10.12 10.43
N PRO A 9 12.23 -10.17 9.47
CA PRO A 9 13.54 -10.76 9.68
C PRO A 9 14.39 -9.82 10.55
N LYS A 10 14.19 -9.87 11.88
CA LYS A 10 14.69 -8.87 12.85
C LYS A 10 16.18 -8.58 12.69
N GLN A 11 17.01 -9.62 12.59
CA GLN A 11 18.46 -9.46 12.41
C GLN A 11 18.79 -8.74 11.10
N ARG A 12 18.22 -9.19 9.99
CA ARG A 12 18.45 -8.60 8.67
C ARG A 12 17.96 -7.16 8.59
N LEU A 13 16.88 -6.81 9.28
CA LEU A 13 16.39 -5.43 9.39
C LEU A 13 17.42 -4.54 10.07
N THR A 14 17.94 -4.96 11.23
CA THR A 14 18.98 -4.21 11.95
C THR A 14 20.25 -4.07 11.12
N GLU A 15 20.69 -5.12 10.45
CA GLU A 15 21.88 -5.13 9.60
C GLU A 15 21.75 -4.20 8.39
N GLU A 16 20.61 -4.23 7.68
CA GLU A 16 20.37 -3.31 6.57
C GLU A 16 20.25 -1.87 7.04
N ALA A 17 19.55 -1.61 8.15
CA ALA A 17 19.37 -0.26 8.70
C ALA A 17 20.70 0.42 9.08
N ALA A 18 21.73 -0.36 9.41
CA ALA A 18 23.06 0.14 9.74
C ALA A 18 23.91 0.53 8.52
N LYS A 19 23.49 0.18 7.30
CA LYS A 19 24.26 0.47 6.08
C LYS A 19 24.09 1.94 5.66
N PRO A 20 25.12 2.55 5.04
CA PRO A 20 24.99 3.88 4.45
C PRO A 20 23.93 3.96 3.33
N SER A 21 23.73 2.85 2.62
CA SER A 21 22.71 2.69 1.58
C SER A 21 22.05 1.31 1.74
N PRO A 22 20.95 1.23 2.51
CA PRO A 22 20.27 -0.04 2.76
C PRO A 22 19.62 -0.63 1.51
N GLY A 23 19.47 -1.96 1.50
CA GLY A 23 18.59 -2.63 0.56
C GLY A 23 17.13 -2.58 1.02
N TYR A 24 16.20 -2.73 0.07
CA TYR A 24 14.82 -3.06 0.41
C TYR A 24 14.73 -4.47 1.01
N LEU A 25 13.82 -4.63 1.97
CA LEU A 25 13.46 -5.89 2.59
C LEU A 25 12.04 -6.27 2.19
N ASP A 26 11.87 -7.50 1.74
CA ASP A 26 10.55 -8.08 1.48
C ASP A 26 10.09 -8.79 2.75
N ILE A 27 9.01 -8.29 3.34
CA ILE A 27 8.45 -8.72 4.63
C ILE A 27 7.19 -9.54 4.35
N PRO A 28 7.21 -10.87 4.56
CA PRO A 28 6.03 -11.71 4.41
C PRO A 28 4.96 -11.35 5.44
N ILE A 29 3.70 -11.45 5.03
CA ILE A 29 2.53 -11.24 5.87
C ILE A 29 1.62 -12.45 5.76
N LYS A 30 1.31 -13.05 6.91
CA LYS A 30 0.20 -13.97 7.03
C LYS A 30 -1.08 -13.17 7.22
N VAL A 31 -1.95 -13.15 6.21
CA VAL A 31 -3.18 -12.36 6.22
C VAL A 31 -4.26 -13.13 6.97
N GLU A 32 -4.84 -12.51 7.99
CA GLU A 32 -5.94 -13.08 8.77
C GLU A 32 -7.29 -12.62 8.24
N SER A 33 -7.40 -11.35 7.84
CA SER A 33 -8.57 -10.84 7.13
C SER A 33 -8.24 -9.60 6.31
N VAL A 34 -8.94 -9.43 5.19
CA VAL A 34 -8.90 -8.19 4.40
C VAL A 34 -10.06 -7.31 4.82
N VAL A 35 -9.79 -6.05 5.15
CA VAL A 35 -10.83 -5.08 5.52
C VAL A 35 -11.22 -4.21 4.33
N LYS A 36 -10.26 -3.91 3.45
CA LYS A 36 -10.47 -3.13 2.22
C LYS A 36 -9.43 -3.51 1.17
N GLY A 37 -9.88 -3.97 0.01
CA GLY A 37 -9.00 -4.40 -1.10
C GLY A 37 -9.44 -5.74 -1.68
N GLU A 38 -8.58 -6.34 -2.50
CA GLU A 38 -8.75 -7.69 -3.03
C GLU A 38 -8.55 -8.72 -1.92
N ASP A 39 -9.32 -9.82 -1.95
CA ASP A 39 -9.14 -10.94 -1.04
C ASP A 39 -7.79 -11.63 -1.29
N MET A 40 -7.08 -11.93 -0.22
CA MET A 40 -5.77 -12.59 -0.26
C MET A 40 -5.49 -13.31 1.06
N SER A 41 -4.82 -14.46 0.99
CA SER A 41 -4.41 -15.25 2.16
C SER A 41 -2.98 -14.96 2.62
N SER A 42 -2.16 -14.36 1.75
CA SER A 42 -0.79 -13.95 2.02
C SER A 42 -0.44 -12.70 1.25
N ALA A 43 0.47 -11.91 1.79
CA ALA A 43 1.00 -10.72 1.12
C ALA A 43 2.48 -10.53 1.44
N THR A 44 3.16 -9.72 0.64
CA THR A 44 4.54 -9.30 0.91
C THR A 44 4.61 -7.78 0.86
N VAL A 45 5.15 -7.17 1.91
CA VAL A 45 5.40 -5.73 1.96
C VAL A 45 6.87 -5.46 1.76
N ARG A 46 7.16 -4.57 0.82
CA ARG A 46 8.51 -4.07 0.60
C ARG A 46 8.77 -2.89 1.54
N PHE A 47 9.78 -3.04 2.39
CA PHE A 47 10.15 -2.09 3.43
C PHE A 47 11.58 -1.60 3.22
N TYR A 48 11.77 -0.29 3.24
CA TYR A 48 13.09 0.33 3.20
C TYR A 48 13.54 0.63 4.63
N PRO A 49 14.64 0.06 5.15
CA PRO A 49 14.99 0.13 6.57
C PRO A 49 15.79 1.38 6.98
N GLN A 50 15.94 2.39 6.14
CA GLN A 50 16.53 3.67 6.54
C GLN A 50 15.50 4.53 7.28
N ASP A 51 15.72 4.85 8.55
CA ASP A 51 14.77 5.67 9.31
C ASP A 51 14.60 7.08 8.72
N ALA A 52 13.35 7.53 8.64
CA ALA A 52 12.99 8.88 8.24
C ALA A 52 11.69 9.28 8.95
N THR A 53 11.55 10.57 9.29
CA THR A 53 10.44 11.11 10.11
C THR A 53 9.06 10.84 9.53
N TYR A 54 9.01 10.70 8.21
CA TYR A 54 7.78 10.56 7.47
C TYR A 54 7.41 9.11 7.18
N LYS A 55 8.18 8.10 7.56
CA LYS A 55 7.79 6.70 7.34
C LYS A 55 7.60 5.99 8.67
N LEU A 56 7.02 4.81 8.60
CA LEU A 56 7.03 3.86 9.71
C LEU A 56 8.47 3.59 10.17
N SER A 57 8.73 3.74 11.47
CA SER A 57 10.07 3.53 12.03
C SER A 57 10.43 2.05 12.12
N ASN A 58 11.72 1.77 12.10
CA ASN A 58 12.25 0.42 12.33
C ASN A 58 11.81 -0.16 13.68
N ALA A 59 11.76 0.68 14.72
CA ALA A 59 11.29 0.28 16.04
C ALA A 59 9.80 -0.14 16.03
N ALA A 60 8.94 0.58 15.29
CA ALA A 60 7.53 0.22 15.17
C ALA A 60 7.34 -1.09 14.39
N MET A 61 8.13 -1.31 13.33
CA MET A 61 8.16 -2.60 12.61
C MET A 61 8.55 -3.76 13.52
N LEU A 62 9.63 -3.61 14.30
CA LEU A 62 10.13 -4.64 15.20
C LEU A 62 9.17 -4.89 16.37
N GLY A 63 8.55 -3.84 16.91
CA GLY A 63 7.62 -3.92 18.05
C GLY A 63 6.30 -4.63 17.76
N LEU A 64 5.97 -4.85 16.48
CA LEU A 64 4.78 -5.59 16.04
C LEU A 64 5.13 -6.81 15.16
N ALA A 65 6.40 -7.21 15.11
CA ALA A 65 6.82 -8.40 14.40
C ALA A 65 6.19 -9.66 15.04
N GLY A 66 5.48 -10.45 14.22
CA GLY A 66 4.75 -11.65 14.66
C GLY A 66 3.42 -11.37 15.38
N GLU A 67 3.13 -10.11 15.71
CA GLU A 67 1.92 -9.71 16.42
C GLU A 67 0.77 -9.40 15.45
N PRO A 68 -0.49 -9.64 15.84
CA PRO A 68 -1.64 -9.16 15.08
C PRO A 68 -1.59 -7.64 14.89
N ALA A 69 -1.57 -7.20 13.64
CA ALA A 69 -1.51 -5.79 13.28
C ALA A 69 -2.49 -5.44 12.16
N ILE A 70 -2.91 -4.19 12.16
CA ILE A 70 -3.65 -3.54 11.08
C ILE A 70 -2.62 -2.86 10.19
N LEU A 71 -2.61 -3.25 8.91
CA LEU A 71 -1.69 -2.74 7.90
C LEU A 71 -2.44 -1.89 6.89
N PHE A 72 -2.06 -0.62 6.80
CA PHE A 72 -2.49 0.29 5.76
C PHE A 72 -1.47 0.23 4.64
N LEU A 73 -1.85 -0.34 3.51
CA LEU A 73 -0.94 -0.67 2.41
C LEU A 73 -1.46 -0.10 1.09
N ASN A 74 -0.53 0.33 0.23
CA ASN A 74 -0.76 0.71 -1.16
C ASN A 74 -0.06 -0.30 -2.08
N ARG A 75 -0.63 -0.53 -3.27
CA ARG A 75 0.04 -1.24 -4.35
C ARG A 75 1.03 -0.28 -4.99
N GLY A 76 2.29 -0.69 -5.13
CA GLY A 76 3.26 0.05 -5.93
C GLY A 76 3.10 -0.26 -7.41
N ASP A 77 3.47 0.70 -8.25
CA ASP A 77 3.40 0.57 -9.71
C ASP A 77 4.60 -0.20 -10.29
N ASP A 78 5.69 -0.35 -9.53
CA ASP A 78 6.92 -1.02 -9.96
C ASP A 78 7.01 -2.48 -9.48
N GLY A 79 6.97 -3.40 -10.45
CA GLY A 79 7.25 -4.83 -10.28
C GLY A 79 6.05 -5.71 -9.89
N PRO A 80 6.26 -7.04 -9.79
CA PRO A 80 5.19 -7.99 -9.50
C PRO A 80 4.66 -7.80 -8.06
N VAL A 81 3.49 -7.17 -7.93
CA VAL A 81 2.65 -7.09 -6.72
C VAL A 81 3.41 -6.65 -5.46
N SER A 82 4.19 -5.58 -5.55
CA SER A 82 4.85 -5.00 -4.37
C SER A 82 3.85 -4.16 -3.57
N LEU A 83 3.55 -4.55 -2.32
CA LEU A 83 2.83 -3.69 -1.39
C LEU A 83 3.81 -2.81 -0.62
N TYR A 84 3.41 -1.57 -0.35
CA TYR A 84 4.16 -0.62 0.48
C TYR A 84 3.25 -0.09 1.57
N PHE A 85 3.81 0.31 2.71
CA PHE A 85 3.04 1.02 3.73
C PHE A 85 2.45 2.31 3.16
N ALA A 86 1.19 2.57 3.48
CA ALA A 86 0.45 3.69 2.95
C ALA A 86 0.98 5.00 3.53
N GLY A 87 1.59 5.81 2.67
CA GLY A 87 1.85 7.22 2.89
C GLY A 87 2.98 7.56 3.87
N TYR A 88 3.19 8.86 4.00
CA TYR A 88 4.21 9.50 4.81
C TYR A 88 3.77 9.59 6.29
N THR A 89 3.38 8.47 6.91
CA THR A 89 2.88 8.48 8.29
C THR A 89 3.36 7.29 9.15
N PRO A 90 3.73 7.53 10.42
CA PRO A 90 3.96 6.47 11.41
C PRO A 90 2.74 5.58 11.67
N ASP A 91 1.53 6.06 11.35
CA ASP A 91 0.27 5.37 11.60
C ASP A 91 -0.05 4.25 10.58
N ALA A 92 0.82 3.99 9.61
CA ALA A 92 0.60 2.99 8.57
C ALA A 92 0.59 1.54 9.10
N LEU A 93 1.03 1.34 10.35
CA LEU A 93 1.01 0.08 11.07
C LEU A 93 0.48 0.32 12.48
N LYS A 94 -0.54 -0.45 12.88
CA LYS A 94 -1.14 -0.36 14.22
C LYS A 94 -1.34 -1.74 14.82
N ARG A 95 -1.30 -1.86 16.14
CA ARG A 95 -1.69 -3.11 16.82
C ARG A 95 -3.17 -3.40 16.55
N ALA A 96 -3.49 -4.65 16.24
CA ALA A 96 -4.86 -5.11 16.14
C ALA A 96 -5.38 -5.49 17.53
N THR A 97 -6.21 -4.62 18.10
CA THR A 97 -7.04 -4.92 19.27
C THR A 97 -8.49 -4.91 18.82
N ASP A 98 -9.41 -5.50 19.61
CA ASP A 98 -10.83 -5.50 19.26
C ASP A 98 -11.36 -4.09 18.98
N LEU A 99 -10.91 -3.11 19.78
CA LEU A 99 -11.26 -1.71 19.61
C LEU A 99 -10.72 -1.12 18.29
N THR A 100 -9.43 -1.30 17.99
CA THR A 100 -8.83 -0.71 16.77
C THR A 100 -9.33 -1.39 15.51
N VAL A 101 -9.59 -2.70 15.56
CA VAL A 101 -10.18 -3.47 14.47
C VAL A 101 -11.61 -3.01 14.21
N ALA A 102 -12.45 -2.88 15.24
CA ALA A 102 -13.82 -2.41 15.10
C ALA A 102 -13.87 -0.99 14.51
N ALA A 103 -13.07 -0.06 15.03
CA ALA A 103 -12.98 1.31 14.53
C ALA A 103 -12.54 1.35 13.05
N THR A 104 -11.55 0.53 12.70
CA THR A 104 -11.02 0.45 11.32
C THR A 104 -12.07 -0.10 10.34
N ARG A 105 -12.82 -1.14 10.74
CA ARG A 105 -13.91 -1.70 9.92
C ARG A 105 -15.08 -0.72 9.77
N ALA A 106 -15.42 0.00 10.84
CA ALA A 106 -16.44 1.04 10.80
C ALA A 106 -16.07 2.17 9.84
N GLU A 107 -14.82 2.65 9.90
CA GLU A 107 -14.32 3.67 8.99
C GLU A 107 -14.29 3.19 7.53
N ALA A 108 -13.82 1.96 7.28
CA ALA A 108 -13.86 1.37 5.93
C ALA A 108 -15.29 1.31 5.38
N SER A 109 -16.25 0.90 6.23
CA SER A 109 -17.67 0.85 5.88
C SER A 109 -18.23 2.25 5.60
N ARG A 110 -17.85 3.26 6.38
CA ARG A 110 -18.25 4.66 6.17
C ARG A 110 -17.74 5.17 4.82
N GLN A 111 -16.48 4.93 4.50
CA GLN A 111 -15.90 5.30 3.21
C GLN A 111 -16.61 4.61 2.05
N ALA A 112 -16.90 3.32 2.17
CA ALA A 112 -17.63 2.57 1.15
C ALA A 112 -19.03 3.17 0.88
N LYS A 113 -19.76 3.55 1.94
CA LYS A 113 -21.05 4.24 1.82
C LYS A 113 -20.93 5.60 1.12
N ILE A 114 -19.93 6.40 1.51
CA ILE A 114 -19.68 7.70 0.87
C ILE A 114 -19.43 7.51 -0.63
N VAL A 115 -18.51 6.62 -1.00
CA VAL A 115 -18.19 6.32 -2.41
C VAL A 115 -19.42 5.81 -3.17
N ALA A 116 -20.20 4.90 -2.58
CA ALA A 116 -21.40 4.36 -3.21
C ALA A 116 -22.48 5.42 -3.43
N SER A 117 -22.63 6.35 -2.49
CA SER A 117 -23.59 7.46 -2.57
C SER A 117 -23.12 8.63 -3.44
N TRP A 118 -21.80 8.72 -3.69
CA TRP A 118 -21.24 9.83 -4.45
C TRP A 118 -21.74 9.80 -5.89
N ARG A 119 -22.19 10.97 -6.35
CA ARG A 119 -22.59 11.19 -7.75
C ARG A 119 -21.94 12.48 -8.20
N ALA A 120 -21.28 12.42 -9.35
CA ALA A 120 -20.77 13.62 -9.96
C ALA A 120 -21.96 14.49 -10.39
N ASN A 121 -21.93 15.78 -10.05
CA ASN A 121 -22.94 16.71 -10.55
C ASN A 121 -22.66 17.01 -12.03
N THR A 122 -23.43 16.38 -12.91
CA THR A 122 -23.26 16.46 -14.36
C THR A 122 -23.72 17.79 -14.96
N THR A 123 -24.45 18.61 -14.18
CA THR A 123 -25.01 19.90 -14.64
C THR A 123 -24.06 21.08 -14.39
N LEU A 124 -22.90 20.86 -13.77
CA LEU A 124 -21.93 21.92 -13.54
C LEU A 124 -21.30 22.39 -14.86
N PRO A 125 -21.02 23.70 -14.99
CA PRO A 125 -20.25 24.22 -16.12
C PRO A 125 -18.93 23.45 -16.27
N HIS A 126 -18.57 23.12 -17.52
CA HIS A 126 -17.36 22.39 -17.89
C HIS A 126 -17.26 20.92 -17.43
N PHE A 127 -18.32 20.31 -16.87
CA PHE A 127 -18.31 18.89 -16.47
C PHE A 127 -17.84 17.97 -17.62
N ALA A 128 -18.39 18.14 -18.82
CA ALA A 128 -18.01 17.35 -19.99
C ALA A 128 -16.53 17.53 -20.38
N LYS A 129 -16.00 18.75 -20.27
CA LYS A 129 -14.59 19.07 -20.58
C LYS A 129 -13.65 18.44 -19.56
N VAL A 130 -13.96 18.52 -18.26
CA VAL A 130 -13.18 17.87 -17.20
C VAL A 130 -13.21 16.35 -17.35
N ARG A 131 -14.38 15.78 -17.64
CA ARG A 131 -14.51 14.32 -17.87
C ARG A 131 -13.69 13.85 -19.07
N ALA A 132 -13.69 14.60 -20.17
CA ALA A 132 -12.87 14.31 -21.35
C ALA A 132 -11.36 14.41 -21.03
N LEU A 133 -10.94 15.43 -20.28
CA LEU A 133 -9.55 15.57 -19.83
C LEU A 133 -9.10 14.38 -18.97
N ILE A 134 -9.91 13.96 -18.00
CA ILE A 134 -9.63 12.80 -17.15
C ILE A 134 -9.51 11.53 -18.00
N ALA A 135 -10.42 11.32 -18.95
CA ALA A 135 -10.39 10.15 -19.85
C ALA A 135 -9.12 10.13 -20.72
N ASN A 136 -8.74 11.27 -21.29
CA ASN A 136 -7.52 11.40 -22.10
C ASN A 136 -6.25 11.18 -21.27
N LEU A 137 -6.20 11.71 -20.04
CA LEU A 137 -5.10 11.45 -19.12
C LEU A 137 -4.99 9.95 -18.80
N GLY A 138 -6.11 9.29 -18.50
CA GLY A 138 -6.14 7.85 -18.25
C GLY A 138 -5.59 7.02 -19.44
N GLN A 139 -5.93 7.39 -20.67
CA GLN A 139 -5.42 6.72 -21.87
C GLN A 139 -3.92 6.96 -22.08
N SER A 140 -3.43 8.18 -21.88
CA SER A 140 -2.01 8.50 -22.02
C SER A 140 -1.13 7.75 -20.99
N MET A 141 -1.62 7.57 -19.76
CA MET A 141 -0.93 6.78 -18.73
C MET A 141 -0.92 5.28 -19.05
N ALA A 142 -2.01 4.75 -19.62
CA ALA A 142 -2.08 3.35 -20.07
C ALA A 142 -1.13 3.06 -21.25
N ILE A 143 -1.03 3.99 -22.22
CA ILE A 143 -0.13 3.88 -23.37
C ILE A 143 1.35 3.97 -22.91
N SER A 144 1.66 4.87 -21.98
CA SER A 144 3.00 4.99 -21.39
C SER A 144 3.42 3.69 -20.68
N SER A 145 2.55 3.12 -19.84
CA SER A 145 2.81 1.84 -19.16
C SER A 145 3.05 0.68 -20.14
N SER A 146 2.32 0.64 -21.26
CA SER A 146 2.53 -0.35 -22.33
C SER A 146 3.88 -0.19 -23.05
N MET A 147 4.36 1.04 -23.25
CA MET A 147 5.66 1.30 -23.89
C MET A 147 6.84 0.86 -23.01
N TYR A 148 6.77 1.06 -21.69
CA TYR A 148 7.82 0.59 -20.76
C TYR A 148 7.85 -0.94 -20.62
N SER A 149 6.69 -1.62 -20.65
CA SER A 149 6.63 -3.09 -20.63
C SER A 149 7.18 -3.74 -21.92
N THR A 150 7.13 -3.03 -23.06
CA THR A 150 7.59 -3.58 -24.35
C THR A 150 9.10 -3.41 -24.52
N SER A 151 9.67 -2.33 -23.99
CA SER A 151 11.11 -2.06 -24.05
C SER A 151 11.95 -3.01 -23.19
N LEU A 152 11.41 -3.52 -22.08
CA LEU A 152 12.09 -4.51 -21.21
C LEU A 152 12.14 -5.92 -21.81
N LYS A 153 11.24 -6.28 -22.74
CA LYS A 153 11.27 -7.58 -23.42
C LYS A 153 12.27 -7.65 -24.58
N ARG A 154 12.82 -6.52 -25.03
CA ARG A 154 13.72 -6.47 -26.19
C ARG A 154 15.20 -6.64 -25.84
N TRP A 155 15.55 -6.70 -24.56
CA TRP A 155 16.93 -6.86 -24.06
C TRP A 155 17.20 -8.22 -23.41
N VAL A 156 16.27 -9.17 -23.53
CA VAL A 156 16.46 -10.57 -23.10
C VAL A 156 16.14 -11.49 -24.27
N THR A 157 17.07 -11.55 -25.22
CA THR A 157 17.27 -12.67 -26.15
C THR A 157 18.72 -12.65 -26.60
#